data_AF-A0A943QBM0-F1
#
_entry.id   AF-A0A943QBM0-F1
#
_cell.length_a   1.000
_cell.length_b   1.000
_cell.length_c   1.000
_cell.angle_alpha   90.00
_cell.angle_beta   90.00
_cell.angle_gamma   90.00
#
_symmetry.space_group_name_H-M   'P 1'
#
loop_
_entity.id
_entity.type
_entity.pdbx_description
1 polymer ?
#
loop_
_entity_poly.entity_id
_entity_poly.type
_entity_poly.pdbx_seq_one_letter_code
_entity_poly.pdbx_strand_id
1 'polypeptide(L)' 'MFFKSKNQHRIVKYSNVIQFDEMGYPLRLVIDNNGEQLWIDTTERKDDVILVWTK' A
#
# COMPACT_ATOMS: atom_id res chain seq x y z
N MET A 1 13.21 -3.59 -28.68
CA MET A 1 12.71 -4.05 -27.37
C MET A 1 12.89 -2.87 -26.40
N PHE A 2 11.82 -2.15 -26.07
CA PHE A 2 11.92 -0.97 -25.20
C PHE A 2 12.00 -1.45 -23.75
N PHE A 3 13.20 -1.44 -23.18
CA PHE A 3 13.35 -1.53 -21.72
C PHE A 3 12.91 -0.19 -21.14
N LYS A 4 11.60 -0.04 -20.90
CA LYS A 4 11.09 0.99 -19.98
C LYS A 4 11.83 0.71 -18.67
N SER A 5 12.75 1.59 -18.26
CA SER A 5 13.29 1.51 -16.91
C SER A 5 12.08 1.62 -16.00
N LYS A 6 11.64 0.50 -15.42
CA LYS A 6 10.65 0.54 -14.36
C LYS A 6 11.30 1.44 -13.32
N ASN A 7 10.80 2.67 -13.16
CA ASN A 7 11.02 3.41 -11.93
C ASN A 7 10.58 2.43 -10.85
N GLN A 8 11.55 1.78 -10.20
CA GLN A 8 11.24 0.83 -9.15
C GLN A 8 10.66 1.69 -8.04
N HIS A 9 9.35 1.59 -7.84
CA HIS A 9 8.66 2.26 -6.75
C HIS A 9 9.30 1.77 -5.44
N ARG A 10 10.29 2.51 -4.96
CA ARG A 10 10.97 2.21 -3.72
C ARG A 10 10.14 2.84 -2.63
N ILE A 11 9.55 2.01 -1.79
CA ILE A 11 8.73 2.49 -0.68
C ILE A 11 9.61 3.21 0.34
N VAL A 12 9.25 4.45 0.68
CA VAL A 12 9.96 5.29 1.65
C VAL A 12 9.18 5.51 2.93
N LYS A 13 7.85 5.37 2.91
CA LYS A 13 7.01 5.49 4.10
C LYS A 13 5.92 4.41 4.10
N TYR A 14 5.66 3.87 5.28
CA TYR A 14 4.58 2.93 5.55
C TYR A 14 3.60 3.60 6.52
N SER A 15 2.32 3.64 6.16
CA SER A 15 1.30 4.01 7.13
C SER A 15 0.97 2.81 8.05
N ASN A 16 0.27 3.08 9.13
CA ASN A 16 -0.43 2.05 9.91
C ASN A 16 -1.85 1.80 9.37
N VAL A 17 -2.20 2.28 8.17
CA VAL A 17 -3.54 2.12 7.61
C VAL A 17 -3.57 0.87 6.73
N ILE A 18 -4.54 0.01 6.99
CA ILE A 18 -4.83 -1.20 6.24
C ILE A 18 -6.22 -1.08 5.60
N GLN A 19 -6.35 -1.56 4.38
CA GLN A 19 -7.63 -1.78 3.72
C GLN A 19 -7.66 -3.22 3.20
N PHE A 20 -8.81 -3.87 3.29
CA PHE A 20 -8.98 -5.18 2.66
C PHE A 20 -9.55 -5.02 1.25
N ASP A 21 -9.02 -5.77 0.30
CA ASP A 21 -9.60 -5.88 -1.03
C ASP A 21 -10.87 -6.76 -1.04
N GLU A 22 -11.50 -6.92 -2.20
CA GLU A 22 -12.72 -7.72 -2.35
C GLU A 22 -12.54 -9.21 -2.03
N MET A 23 -11.31 -9.71 -2.04
CA MET A 23 -10.96 -11.09 -1.70
C MET A 23 -10.55 -11.24 -0.22
N GLY A 24 -10.48 -10.14 0.53
CA GLY A 24 -10.06 -10.14 1.93
C GLY A 24 -8.55 -10.11 2.13
N TYR A 25 -7.75 -9.71 1.12
CA TYR A 25 -6.32 -9.51 1.29
C TYR A 25 -6.01 -8.13 1.87
N PRO A 26 -5.14 -8.04 2.88
CA PRO A 26 -4.77 -6.78 3.48
C PRO A 26 -3.78 -6.01 2.60
N LEU A 27 -4.14 -4.77 2.30
CA LEU A 27 -3.33 -3.79 1.58
C LEU A 27 -2.93 -2.67 2.54
N ARG A 28 -1.69 -2.21 2.45
CA ARG A 28 -1.16 -1.08 3.24
C ARG A 28 -0.96 0.13 2.35
N LEU A 29 -1.41 1.28 2.83
CA LEU A 29 -1.12 2.56 2.19
C LEU A 29 0.35 2.94 2.45
N VAL A 30 1.08 3.19 1.38
CA VAL A 30 2.50 3.54 1.40
C VAL A 30 2.79 4.74 0.49
N ILE A 31 3.92 5.39 0.72
CA ILE A 31 4.44 6.46 -0.16
C ILE A 31 5.76 5.98 -0.76
N ASP A 32 5.89 6.13 -2.07
CA ASP A 32 7.10 5.79 -2.80
C ASP A 32 8.12 6.95 -2.85
N ASN A 33 9.29 6.69 -3.43
CA ASN A 33 10.37 7.66 -3.58
C ASN A 33 10.04 8.82 -4.54
N ASN A 34 8.95 8.74 -5.30
CA ASN A 34 8.44 9.80 -6.15
C ASN A 34 7.37 10.64 -5.43
N GLY A 35 6.99 10.26 -4.21
CA GLY A 35 5.93 10.90 -3.43
C GLY A 35 4.52 10.41 -3.79
N GLU A 36 4.39 9.37 -4.60
CA GLU A 36 3.11 8.78 -4.98
C GLU A 36 2.57 7.87 -3.87
N GLN A 37 1.25 7.90 -3.69
CA GLN A 37 0.56 7.03 -2.75
C GLN A 37 0.15 5.73 -3.46
N LEU A 38 0.48 4.60 -2.84
CA LEU A 38 0.22 3.26 -3.38
C LEU A 38 -0.38 2.36 -2.30
N TRP A 39 -1.19 1.40 -2.73
CA TRP A 39 -1.63 0.28 -1.91
C TRP A 39 -0.78 -0.95 -2.27
N ILE A 40 -0.16 -1.58 -1.27
CA ILE A 40 0.67 -2.77 -1.48
C ILE A 40 0.23 -3.91 -0.58
N ASP A 41 0.46 -5.14 -1.04
CA ASP A 41 0.23 -6.35 -0.26
C ASP A 41 1.01 -6.30 1.05
N THR A 42 0.37 -6.71 2.14
CA THR A 42 0.96 -6.61 3.47
C THR A 42 0.45 -7.69 4.41
N THR A 43 0.82 -7.56 5.69
CA THR A 43 0.18 -8.28 6.80
C THR A 43 -0.22 -7.29 7.89
N GLU A 44 -1.24 -7.66 8.65
CA GLU A 44 -1.71 -6.89 9.81
C GLU A 44 -0.67 -6.86 10.93
N ARG A 45 -0.60 -5.73 11.62
CA ARG A 45 0.24 -5.48 12.79
C ARG A 45 -0.61 -4.94 13.92
N LYS A 46 -0.11 -5.09 15.15
CA LYS A 46 -0.83 -4.78 16.40
C LYS A 46 -1.44 -3.36 16.44
N ASP A 47 -0.78 -2.39 15.83
CA ASP A 47 -1.18 -0.97 15.88
C ASP A 47 -1.75 -0.46 14.54
N ASP A 48 -2.12 -1.37 13.65
CA ASP A 48 -2.75 -1.01 12.37
C ASP A 48 -4.22 -0.60 12.57
N VAL A 49 -4.65 0.37 11.75
CA VAL A 49 -6.01 0.89 11.66
C VAL A 49 -6.62 0.38 10.37
N ILE A 50 -7.70 -0.38 10.49
CA ILE A 50 -8.44 -0.93 9.34
C ILE A 50 -9.44 0.13 8.86
N LEU A 51 -9.37 0.50 7.59
CA LEU A 51 -10.38 1.32 6.92
C LEU A 51 -11.66 0.51 6.73
N VAL A 52 -12.74 1.00 7.31
CA VAL A 52 -14.09 0.45 7.16
C VAL A 52 -14.97 1.50 6.54
N TRP A 53 -15.67 1.16 5.46
CA TRP A 53 -16.67 2.04 4.87
C TRP A 53 -17.87 2.17 5.81
N THR A 54 -18.15 3.38 6.27
CA THR A 54 -19.37 3.70 7.02
C THR A 54 -20.47 4.16 6.06
N LYS A 55 -21.72 3.76 6.32
CA LYS A 55 -22.90 4.19 5.58
C LYS A 55 -23.51 5.45 6.17
#